data_AF-K2CRQ1-F1
#
_entry.id   AF-K2CRQ1-F1
#
_cell.length_a   1.000
_cell.length_b   1.000
_cell.length_c   1.000
_cell.angle_alpha   90.00
_cell.angle_beta   90.00
_cell.angle_gamma   90.00
#
_symmetry.space_group_name_H-M   'P 1'
#
loop_
_entity.id
_entity.type
_entity.pdbx_description
1 polymer ?
#
loop_
_entity_poly.entity_id
_entity_poly.type
_entity_poly.pdbx_seq_one_letter_code
_entity_poly.pdbx_strand_id
1 'polypeptide(L)'
;MLTLLLDGIQPVGITPLVIDKHGILSLLGAAAKTNPLLPVQVLESTAFINLATVVSIESKAKPGTVILKAHLQSASGKVRDIAIKQGELASLPLAFGESGVLMLKPESKVIISDIEVGKDPIKVRGGLCGLVFDTRGRPLVLPVDQVHRLAMLDRWSKPANQ
;
A
#
# COMPACT_ATOMS: atom_id res chain seq x y z
N MET A 1 11.95 6.59 2.09
CA MET A 1 11.14 6.72 3.34
C MET A 1 10.07 5.64 3.42
N LEU A 2 9.22 5.46 2.40
CA LEU A 2 8.18 4.42 2.40
C LEU A 2 8.73 2.99 2.65
N THR A 3 9.79 2.59 1.94
CA THR A 3 10.38 1.24 2.07
C THR A 3 10.81 0.92 3.51
N LEU A 4 11.39 1.89 4.22
CA LEU A 4 11.77 1.73 5.63
C LEU A 4 10.55 1.41 6.51
N LEU A 5 9.42 2.09 6.29
CA LEU A 5 8.19 1.82 7.02
C LEU A 5 7.65 0.43 6.69
N LEU A 6 7.60 0.06 5.40
CA LEU A 6 7.12 -1.26 4.96
C LEU A 6 7.94 -2.42 5.53
N ASP A 7 9.24 -2.21 5.70
CA ASP A 7 10.16 -3.23 6.24
C ASP A 7 10.06 -3.32 7.76
N GLY A 8 9.81 -2.20 8.44
CA GLY A 8 9.64 -2.14 9.88
C GLY A 8 8.29 -2.67 10.38
N ILE A 9 7.18 -2.24 9.75
CA ILE A 9 5.82 -2.57 10.21
C ILE A 9 5.25 -3.82 9.54
N GLN A 10 5.78 -4.21 8.37
CA GLN A 10 5.37 -5.38 7.59
C GLN A 10 3.84 -5.54 7.50
N PRO A 11 3.14 -4.59 6.86
CA PRO A 11 1.68 -4.60 6.84
C PRO A 11 1.14 -5.81 6.08
N VAL A 12 -0.10 -6.19 6.39
CA VAL A 12 -0.84 -7.27 5.72
C VAL A 12 -2.15 -6.71 5.20
N GLY A 13 -2.68 -7.29 4.12
CA GLY A 13 -3.93 -6.82 3.53
C GLY A 13 -3.83 -5.40 2.96
N ILE A 14 -4.87 -4.58 3.18
CA ILE A 14 -5.00 -3.23 2.62
C ILE A 14 -4.84 -2.21 3.72
N THR A 15 -3.64 -1.66 3.83
CA THR A 15 -3.24 -0.82 4.96
C THR A 15 -2.97 0.63 4.53
N PRO A 16 -3.77 1.61 4.99
CA PRO A 16 -3.42 3.02 4.85
C PRO A 16 -2.28 3.38 5.81
N LEU A 17 -1.22 3.97 5.28
CA LEU A 17 -0.11 4.52 6.07
C LEU A 17 -0.27 6.03 6.21
N VAL A 18 -0.30 6.50 7.44
CA VAL A 18 -0.63 7.89 7.77
C VAL A 18 0.46 8.50 8.65
N ILE A 19 0.81 9.76 8.40
CA ILE A 19 1.82 10.52 9.13
C ILE A 19 1.13 11.56 10.01
N ASP A 20 1.45 11.54 11.30
CA ASP A 20 1.16 12.61 12.25
C ASP A 20 2.30 13.64 12.26
N LYS A 21 2.22 14.61 11.37
CA LYS A 21 3.24 15.66 11.26
C LYS A 21 3.27 16.63 12.45
N HIS A 22 2.20 16.67 13.25
CA HIS A 22 2.03 17.64 14.33
C HIS A 22 2.15 17.02 15.72
N GLY A 23 2.29 15.69 15.82
CA GLY A 23 2.36 14.96 17.09
C GLY A 23 1.05 14.98 17.88
N ILE A 24 -0.07 15.25 17.22
CA ILE A 24 -1.37 15.47 17.87
C ILE A 24 -2.09 14.18 18.25
N LEU A 25 -1.67 13.02 17.73
CA LEU A 25 -2.37 11.76 17.94
C LEU A 25 -2.46 11.39 19.43
N SER A 26 -1.37 11.60 20.17
CA SER A 26 -1.32 11.37 21.62
C SER A 26 -2.28 12.28 22.40
N LEU A 27 -2.35 13.56 22.01
CA LEU A 27 -3.26 14.55 22.59
C LEU A 27 -4.72 14.21 22.29
N LEU A 28 -5.03 13.76 21.07
CA LEU A 28 -6.37 13.29 20.72
C LEU A 28 -6.77 12.09 21.57
N GLY A 29 -5.85 11.16 21.84
CA GLY A 29 -6.10 10.03 22.74
C GLY A 29 -6.45 10.47 24.17
N ALA A 30 -5.79 11.50 24.70
CA ALA A 30 -6.12 12.07 26.01
C ALA A 30 -7.48 12.80 25.99
N ALA A 31 -7.74 13.60 24.95
CA ALA A 31 -8.98 14.36 24.78
C ALA A 31 -10.20 13.46 24.52
N ALA A 32 -10.02 12.25 23.99
CA ALA A 32 -11.09 11.29 23.76
C ALA A 32 -11.90 10.96 25.02
N LYS A 33 -11.28 11.08 26.21
CA LYS A 33 -11.95 10.84 27.51
C LYS A 33 -13.03 11.88 27.82
N THR A 34 -12.86 13.11 27.34
CA THR A 34 -13.80 14.22 27.59
C THR A 34 -14.71 14.46 26.39
N ASN A 35 -14.16 14.34 25.17
CA ASN A 35 -14.92 14.44 23.92
C ASN A 35 -14.54 13.28 22.98
N PRO A 36 -15.29 12.16 23.02
CA PRO A 36 -15.03 11.01 22.18
C PRO A 36 -15.18 11.25 20.67
N LEU A 37 -15.90 12.29 20.25
CA LEU A 37 -16.11 12.61 18.83
C LEU A 37 -14.93 13.38 18.22
N LEU A 38 -14.18 14.11 19.03
CA LEU A 38 -13.07 14.93 18.56
C LEU A 38 -11.99 14.13 17.80
N PRO A 39 -11.49 12.97 18.29
CA PRO A 39 -10.52 12.17 17.55
C PRO A 39 -11.03 11.71 16.18
N VAL A 40 -12.30 11.30 16.10
CA VAL A 40 -12.91 10.83 14.85
C VAL A 40 -12.94 11.97 13.83
N GLN A 41 -13.43 13.13 14.24
CA GLN A 41 -13.51 14.32 13.37
C GLN A 41 -12.12 14.76 12.88
N VAL A 42 -11.11 14.72 13.75
CA VAL A 42 -9.75 15.11 13.38
C VAL A 42 -9.08 14.06 12.49
N LEU A 43 -9.34 12.77 12.68
CA LEU A 43 -8.87 11.69 11.79
C LEU A 43 -9.46 11.78 10.38
N GLU A 44 -10.69 12.27 10.25
CA GLU A 44 -11.34 12.52 8.95
C GLU A 44 -10.93 13.84 8.29
N SER A 45 -10.23 14.70 9.03
CA SER A 45 -9.72 16.00 8.54
C SER A 45 -8.38 15.87 7.80
N THR A 46 -7.82 17.00 7.39
CA THR A 46 -6.49 17.10 6.77
C THR A 46 -5.34 17.20 7.79
N ALA A 47 -5.62 17.03 9.08
CA ALA A 47 -4.62 17.10 10.14
C ALA A 47 -3.52 16.02 10.00
N PHE A 48 -3.89 14.88 9.40
CA PHE A 48 -2.99 13.79 9.10
C PHE A 48 -2.68 13.70 7.61
N ILE A 49 -1.46 13.26 7.29
CA ILE A 49 -1.03 13.10 5.90
C ILE A 49 -1.10 11.61 5.55
N ASN A 50 -2.00 11.23 4.63
CA ASN A 50 -1.94 9.92 4.01
C ASN A 50 -0.65 9.79 3.17
N LEU A 51 0.26 8.91 3.60
CA LEU A 51 1.51 8.64 2.89
C LEU A 51 1.26 7.72 1.71
N ALA A 52 0.58 6.60 1.93
CA ALA A 52 0.28 5.61 0.89
C ALA A 52 -0.87 4.71 1.35
N THR A 53 -1.66 4.20 0.42
CA THR A 53 -2.44 2.98 0.67
C THR A 53 -1.62 1.80 0.16
N VAL A 54 -1.31 0.84 1.03
CA VAL A 54 -0.47 -0.32 0.70
C VAL A 54 -1.35 -1.56 0.59
N VAL A 55 -1.26 -2.25 -0.54
CA VAL A 55 -1.90 -3.55 -0.79
C VAL A 55 -0.81 -4.61 -0.71
N SER A 56 -0.76 -5.32 0.41
CA SER A 56 0.20 -6.39 0.66
C SER A 56 -0.37 -7.70 0.17
N ILE A 57 0.36 -8.36 -0.73
CA ILE A 57 -0.12 -9.52 -1.46
C ILE A 57 0.82 -10.69 -1.21
N GLU A 58 0.26 -11.80 -0.78
CA GLU A 58 0.98 -13.05 -0.61
C GLU A 58 0.76 -13.95 -1.82
N SER A 59 1.84 -14.54 -2.33
CA SER A 59 1.79 -15.57 -3.37
C SER A 59 2.94 -16.55 -3.20
N LYS A 60 2.73 -17.78 -3.67
CA LYS A 60 3.77 -18.82 -3.79
C LYS A 60 4.40 -18.88 -5.18
N ALA A 61 4.07 -17.93 -6.07
CA ALA A 61 4.66 -17.85 -7.39
C ALA A 61 6.17 -17.60 -7.34
N LYS A 62 6.87 -17.88 -8.44
CA LYS A 62 8.30 -17.57 -8.55
C LYS A 62 8.49 -16.04 -8.66
N PRO A 63 9.57 -15.47 -8.09
CA PRO A 63 9.88 -14.06 -8.30
C PRO A 63 9.88 -13.67 -9.79
N GLY A 64 9.28 -12.54 -10.11
CA GLY A 64 9.14 -12.03 -11.48
C GLY A 64 7.93 -12.57 -12.25
N THR A 65 7.22 -13.59 -11.75
CA THR A 65 5.94 -14.05 -12.35
C THR A 65 4.86 -13.01 -12.12
N VAL A 66 4.07 -12.66 -13.15
CA VAL A 66 2.89 -11.80 -12.99
C VAL A 66 1.84 -12.56 -12.17
N ILE A 67 1.44 -12.01 -11.03
CA ILE A 67 0.50 -12.66 -10.09
C ILE A 67 -0.87 -11.98 -10.06
N LEU A 68 -0.94 -10.70 -10.44
CA LEU A 68 -2.12 -9.87 -10.32
C LEU A 68 -2.11 -8.79 -11.41
N LYS A 69 -3.28 -8.47 -11.97
CA LYS A 69 -3.51 -7.22 -12.70
C LYS A 69 -4.40 -6.32 -11.86
N ALA A 70 -3.99 -5.08 -11.68
CA ALA A 70 -4.74 -4.08 -10.95
C ALA A 70 -5.25 -3.02 -11.91
N HIS A 71 -6.53 -2.68 -11.78
CA HIS A 71 -7.20 -1.61 -12.50
C HIS A 71 -7.70 -0.58 -11.49
N LEU A 72 -7.27 0.66 -11.64
CA LEU A 72 -7.64 1.76 -10.76
C LEU A 72 -8.41 2.82 -11.55
N GLN A 73 -9.63 3.10 -11.09
CA GLN A 73 -10.42 4.23 -11.55
C GLN A 73 -10.48 5.28 -10.45
N SER A 74 -9.88 6.44 -10.70
CA SER A 74 -9.91 7.58 -9.78
C SER A 74 -11.24 8.33 -9.84
N ALA A 75 -11.57 9.10 -8.79
CA ALA A 75 -12.76 9.95 -8.76
C ALA A 75 -12.73 11.05 -9.85
N SER A 76 -11.54 11.46 -10.31
CA SER A 76 -11.39 12.37 -11.45
C SER A 76 -11.63 11.70 -12.82
N GLY A 77 -11.93 10.41 -12.85
CA GLY A 77 -12.18 9.64 -14.06
C GLY A 77 -10.93 9.10 -14.76
N LYS A 78 -9.72 9.38 -14.23
CA LYS A 78 -8.49 8.78 -14.75
C LYS A 78 -8.46 7.29 -14.44
N VAL A 79 -8.12 6.51 -15.45
CA VAL A 79 -7.99 5.05 -15.39
C VAL A 79 -6.53 4.67 -15.54
N ARG A 80 -6.07 3.70 -14.73
CA ARG A 80 -4.72 3.15 -14.77
C ARG A 80 -4.75 1.64 -14.59
N ASP A 81 -3.98 0.94 -15.41
CA ASP A 81 -3.79 -0.50 -15.34
C ASP A 81 -2.33 -0.83 -15.07
N ILE A 82 -2.07 -1.85 -14.26
CA ILE A 82 -0.72 -2.36 -14.02
C ILE A 82 -0.74 -3.88 -13.84
N ALA A 83 0.26 -4.55 -14.42
CA ALA A 83 0.54 -5.95 -14.15
C ALA A 83 1.61 -6.03 -13.06
N ILE A 84 1.29 -6.74 -11.97
CA ILE A 84 2.13 -6.82 -10.78
C ILE A 84 2.76 -8.21 -10.72
N LYS A 85 4.08 -8.24 -10.57
CA LYS A 85 4.91 -9.44 -10.46
C LYS A 85 5.17 -9.78 -9.00
N GLN A 86 5.47 -11.06 -8.74
CA GLN A 86 5.92 -11.51 -7.44
C GLN A 86 7.32 -10.96 -7.11
N GLY A 87 7.52 -10.49 -5.88
CA GLY A 87 8.82 -10.05 -5.39
C GLY A 87 9.16 -8.58 -5.67
N GLU A 88 8.17 -7.73 -6.00
CA GLU A 88 8.40 -6.32 -6.35
C GLU A 88 7.60 -5.35 -5.47
N LEU A 89 7.96 -4.07 -5.56
CA LEU A 89 7.18 -2.95 -5.08
C LEU A 89 6.68 -2.17 -6.30
N ALA A 90 5.38 -2.18 -6.53
CA ALA A 90 4.76 -1.45 -7.63
C ALA A 90 3.88 -0.31 -7.09
N SER A 91 3.64 0.72 -7.89
CA SER A 91 2.78 1.83 -7.48
C SER A 91 1.93 2.35 -8.61
N LEU A 92 0.69 2.71 -8.30
CA LEU A 92 -0.20 3.47 -9.17
C LEU A 92 -0.36 4.90 -8.64
N PRO A 93 -0.29 5.92 -9.52
CA PRO A 93 -0.55 7.29 -9.12
C PRO A 93 -2.03 7.47 -8.74
N LEU A 94 -2.26 7.94 -7.51
CA LEU A 94 -3.55 8.40 -7.01
C LEU A 94 -3.27 9.61 -6.12
N ALA A 95 -3.82 10.78 -6.48
CA ALA A 95 -3.39 12.03 -5.85
C ALA A 95 -3.74 12.06 -4.35
N PHE A 96 -2.99 12.84 -3.57
CA PHE A 96 -3.25 13.02 -2.15
C PHE A 96 -4.70 13.46 -1.90
N GLY A 97 -5.44 12.69 -1.11
CA GLY A 97 -6.85 12.95 -0.78
C GLY A 97 -7.85 12.53 -1.87
N GLU A 98 -7.39 12.13 -3.05
CA GLU A 98 -8.24 11.59 -4.11
C GLU A 98 -8.69 10.18 -3.77
N SER A 99 -9.98 9.89 -3.94
CA SER A 99 -10.52 8.54 -3.80
C SER A 99 -10.50 7.81 -5.14
N GLY A 100 -10.40 6.49 -5.10
CA GLY A 100 -10.48 5.64 -6.29
C GLY A 100 -11.13 4.29 -5.99
N VAL A 101 -11.50 3.61 -7.06
CA VAL A 101 -12.02 2.24 -7.06
C VAL A 101 -10.96 1.35 -7.68
N LEU A 102 -10.48 0.39 -6.89
CA LEU A 102 -9.47 -0.58 -7.27
C LEU A 102 -10.14 -1.92 -7.56
N MET A 103 -9.91 -2.46 -8.74
CA MET A 103 -10.31 -3.81 -9.14
C MET A 103 -9.05 -4.66 -9.30
N LEU A 104 -9.08 -5.85 -8.69
CA LEU A 104 -7.94 -6.76 -8.63
C LEU A 104 -8.29 -8.05 -9.37
N LYS A 105 -7.54 -8.38 -10.42
CA LYS A 105 -7.70 -9.62 -11.18
C LYS A 105 -6.51 -10.55 -10.91
N PRO A 106 -6.68 -11.65 -10.17
CA PRO A 106 -5.61 -12.61 -9.93
C PRO A 106 -5.27 -13.37 -11.20
N GLU A 107 -3.96 -13.51 -11.48
CA GLU A 107 -3.41 -14.35 -12.54
C GLU A 107 -2.84 -15.67 -11.97
N SER A 108 -2.76 -15.77 -10.64
CA SER A 108 -2.34 -16.96 -9.89
C SER A 108 -3.01 -16.98 -8.51
N LYS A 109 -2.76 -18.03 -7.71
CA LYS A 109 -3.24 -18.05 -6.32
C LYS A 109 -2.52 -16.97 -5.50
N VAL A 110 -3.28 -16.00 -5.04
CA VAL A 110 -2.85 -14.88 -4.20
C VAL A 110 -3.74 -14.76 -2.98
N ILE A 111 -3.21 -14.20 -1.89
CA ILE A 111 -3.93 -13.93 -0.64
C ILE A 111 -3.72 -12.46 -0.28
N ILE A 112 -4.80 -11.79 0.10
CA ILE A 112 -4.82 -10.44 0.68
C ILE A 112 -5.74 -10.55 1.89
N SER A 113 -5.22 -10.34 3.10
CA SER A 113 -5.87 -10.77 4.36
C SER A 113 -7.29 -10.23 4.59
N ASP A 114 -7.62 -9.05 4.04
CA ASP A 114 -8.86 -8.35 4.35
C ASP A 114 -9.99 -8.61 3.33
N ILE A 115 -9.70 -9.32 2.22
CA ILE A 115 -10.62 -9.42 1.10
C ILE A 115 -10.56 -10.75 0.35
N GLU A 116 -11.67 -11.10 -0.29
CA GLU A 116 -11.68 -12.12 -1.35
C GLU A 116 -11.24 -11.49 -2.68
N VAL A 117 -10.05 -11.89 -3.16
CA VAL A 117 -9.44 -11.30 -4.36
C VAL A 117 -10.25 -11.65 -5.61
N GLY A 118 -10.60 -10.64 -6.41
CA GLY A 118 -11.29 -10.82 -7.70
C GLY A 118 -12.81 -10.76 -7.64
N LYS A 119 -13.41 -10.53 -6.48
CA LYS A 119 -14.87 -10.33 -6.34
C LYS A 119 -15.27 -8.87 -6.40
N ASP A 120 -14.97 -8.13 -5.33
CA ASP A 120 -15.57 -6.82 -5.10
C ASP A 120 -14.58 -5.69 -5.38
N PRO A 121 -15.04 -4.58 -6.00
CA PRO A 121 -14.24 -3.37 -6.10
C PRO A 121 -13.93 -2.78 -4.73
N ILE A 122 -12.70 -2.30 -4.56
CA ILE A 122 -12.18 -1.82 -3.28
C ILE A 122 -12.05 -0.30 -3.36
N LYS A 123 -12.63 0.40 -2.38
CA LYS A 123 -12.40 1.85 -2.24
C LYS A 123 -11.03 2.08 -1.64
N VAL A 124 -10.22 2.90 -2.30
CA VAL A 124 -8.87 3.28 -1.87
C VAL A 124 -8.73 4.80 -1.87
N ARG A 125 -7.81 5.32 -1.05
CA ARG A 125 -7.46 6.74 -1.01
C ARG A 125 -5.99 6.96 -1.38
N GLY A 126 -5.74 7.97 -2.17
CA GLY A 126 -4.39 8.37 -2.57
C GLY A 126 -3.64 9.06 -1.46
N GLY A 127 -2.34 8.81 -1.41
CA GLY A 127 -1.39 9.47 -0.53
C GLY A 127 -0.24 10.09 -1.32
N LEU A 128 0.75 10.62 -0.62
CA LEU A 128 1.96 11.20 -1.25
C LEU A 128 2.71 10.21 -2.17
N CYS A 129 2.65 8.91 -1.87
CA CYS A 129 3.23 7.84 -2.67
C CYS A 129 2.16 7.06 -3.49
N GLY A 130 0.92 7.55 -3.54
CA GLY A 130 -0.17 6.90 -4.26
C GLY A 130 -0.64 5.58 -3.63
N LEU A 131 -1.05 4.66 -4.50
CA LEU A 131 -1.43 3.29 -4.15
C LEU A 131 -0.24 2.36 -4.43
N VAL A 132 0.19 1.62 -3.42
CA VAL A 132 1.42 0.81 -3.47
C VAL A 132 1.05 -0.66 -3.33
N PHE A 133 1.65 -1.52 -4.14
CA PHE A 133 1.50 -2.96 -4.09
C PHE A 133 2.80 -3.57 -3.58
N ASP A 134 2.73 -4.31 -2.48
CA ASP A 134 3.87 -5.03 -1.91
C ASP A 134 3.70 -6.53 -2.11
N THR A 135 4.46 -7.09 -3.04
CA THR A 135 4.43 -8.53 -3.36
C THR A 135 5.73 -9.22 -2.95
N ARG A 136 6.52 -8.58 -2.09
CA ARG A 136 7.81 -9.13 -1.64
C ARG A 136 7.64 -10.35 -0.74
N GLY A 137 6.42 -10.57 -0.23
CA GLY A 137 6.09 -11.63 0.71
C GLY A 137 6.53 -11.29 2.13
N ARG A 138 5.97 -12.01 3.11
CA ARG A 138 6.34 -11.91 4.52
C ARG A 138 6.50 -13.32 5.11
N PRO A 139 7.60 -13.61 5.83
CA PRO A 139 8.75 -12.74 6.09
C PRO A 139 9.54 -12.40 4.80
N LEU A 140 10.24 -11.27 4.80
CA LEU A 140 11.10 -10.88 3.68
C LEU A 140 12.30 -11.84 3.58
N VAL A 141 12.41 -12.57 2.47
CA VAL A 141 13.53 -13.48 2.21
C VAL A 141 14.57 -12.77 1.35
N LEU A 142 15.72 -12.45 1.94
CA LEU A 142 16.84 -11.84 1.22
C LEU A 142 17.80 -12.90 0.69
N PRO A 143 18.35 -12.72 -0.53
CA PRO A 143 19.41 -13.59 -1.04
C PRO A 143 20.60 -13.63 -0.08
N VAL A 144 21.22 -14.81 0.07
CA VAL A 144 22.45 -14.98 0.86
C VAL A 144 23.65 -14.36 0.15
N ASP A 145 23.70 -14.49 -1.18
CA ASP A 145 24.71 -13.87 -2.01
C ASP A 145 24.56 -12.34 -2.03
N GLN A 146 25.68 -11.65 -1.80
CA GLN A 146 25.71 -10.20 -1.66
C GLN A 146 25.34 -9.48 -2.96
N VAL A 147 25.79 -9.98 -4.11
CA VAL A 147 25.54 -9.35 -5.41
C VAL A 147 24.06 -9.41 -5.74
N HIS A 148 23.44 -10.58 -5.57
CA HIS A 148 22.01 -10.76 -5.78
C HIS A 148 21.17 -9.95 -4.79
N ARG A 149 21.61 -9.84 -3.53
CA ARG A 149 20.93 -9.02 -2.52
C ARG A 149 20.94 -7.54 -2.89
N LEU A 150 22.09 -6.99 -3.27
CA LEU A 150 22.20 -5.59 -3.67
C LEU A 150 21.37 -5.29 -4.92
N ALA A 151 21.39 -6.18 -5.91
CA ALA A 151 20.55 -6.06 -7.10
C ALA A 151 19.04 -6.09 -6.77
N MET A 152 18.62 -6.92 -5.81
CA MET A 152 17.23 -6.96 -5.34
C MET A 152 16.84 -5.66 -4.62
N LEU A 153 17.68 -5.16 -3.71
CA LEU A 153 17.44 -3.91 -2.99
C LEU A 153 17.39 -2.70 -3.93
N ASP A 154 18.25 -2.65 -4.95
CA ASP A 154 18.23 -1.60 -5.97
C ASP A 154 16.94 -1.61 -6.81
N ARG A 155 16.38 -2.81 -7.08
CA ARG A 155 15.07 -2.91 -7.75
C ARG A 155 13.94 -2.38 -6.88
N TRP A 156 14.01 -2.56 -5.56
CA TRP A 156 13.00 -2.07 -4.62
C TRP A 156 13.13 -0.58 -4.28
N SER A 157 14.33 -0.01 -4.43
CA SER A 157 14.57 1.42 -4.18
C SER A 157 14.08 2.30 -5.31
N LYS A 158 14.00 1.75 -6.52
CA LYS A 158 13.46 2.41 -7.71
C LYS A 158 11.93 2.26 -7.72
N PRO A 159 11.17 3.35 -7.89
CA PRO A 159 9.75 3.20 -8.19
C PRO A 159 9.62 2.35 -9.45
N ALA A 160 8.78 1.31 -9.42
CA ALA A 160 8.41 0.61 -10.65
C ALA A 160 7.88 1.66 -11.63
N ASN A 161 8.61 1.87 -12.73
CA ASN A 161 8.42 2.99 -13.63
C ASN A 161 6.96 3.18 -14.08
N GLN A 162 6.62 4.46 -14.23
CA GLN A 162 5.38 5.06 -14.72
C GLN A 162 4.87 4.48 -16.04
#